data_AF-A0A536ZZ27-F1
#
_entry.id   AF-A0A536ZZ27-F1
#
_cell.length_a   1.000
_cell.length_b   1.000
_cell.length_c   1.000
_cell.angle_alpha   90.00
_cell.angle_beta   90.00
_cell.angle_gamma   90.00
#
_symmetry.space_group_name_H-M   'P 1'
#
loop_
_entity.id
_entity.type
_entity.pdbx_description
1 polymer ?
#
loop_
_entity_poly.entity_id
_entity_poly.type
_entity_poly.pdbx_seq_one_letter_code
_entity_poly.pdbx_strand_id
1 'polypeptide(L)'
;MRCAAFTSCSAPSNARKPSTCRSGMNKRAALAIFIAAAATPALAQFGGRRRGGNTGDRESRPADKGGGEPRVNTLEVTVHELQEDLKLTAEQEPLWQAYVDKVRALGNDLARERGRRPAQASVEQQIDRIVDAARNRLTALEDIAQAAKALYAKLLPEQQSAADPRLANLMAMPLAQDAPRGRPDR
;
A
#
# COMPACT_ATOMS: atom_id res chain seq x y z
N MET A 1 11.70 -18.40 66.49
CA MET A 1 12.52 -19.15 65.50
C MET A 1 12.91 -18.14 64.42
N ARG A 2 14.02 -17.40 64.58
CA ARG A 2 15.39 -17.67 64.10
C ARG A 2 15.52 -17.86 62.57
N CYS A 3 16.04 -16.80 61.96
CA CYS A 3 17.06 -16.70 60.90
C CYS A 3 16.96 -17.55 59.62
N ALA A 4 16.98 -16.86 58.47
CA ALA A 4 17.99 -17.11 57.44
C ALA A 4 18.14 -15.88 56.52
N ALA A 5 19.28 -15.20 56.66
CA ALA A 5 19.83 -14.31 55.65
C ALA A 5 20.56 -15.17 54.61
N PHE A 6 20.48 -14.80 53.33
CA PHE A 6 21.46 -15.26 52.35
C PHE A 6 21.89 -14.09 51.48
N THR A 7 23.07 -13.57 51.82
CA THR A 7 23.94 -12.77 50.98
C THR A 7 24.56 -13.69 49.93
N SER A 8 24.59 -13.28 48.67
CA SER A 8 25.63 -13.75 47.75
C SER A 8 25.87 -12.74 46.64
N CYS A 9 27.01 -12.05 46.76
CA CYS A 9 27.75 -11.45 45.67
C CYS A 9 28.21 -12.54 44.70
N SER A 10 28.08 -12.33 43.39
CA SER A 10 29.17 -12.68 42.48
C SER A 10 29.03 -11.94 41.16
N ALA A 11 29.92 -10.98 40.94
CA ALA A 11 30.33 -10.56 39.61
C ALA A 11 31.58 -11.38 39.23
N PRO A 12 31.80 -11.61 37.94
CA PRO A 12 33.15 -11.49 37.43
C PRO A 12 33.28 -10.45 36.32
N SER A 13 34.42 -9.78 36.45
CA SER A 13 35.07 -8.80 35.59
C SER A 13 35.72 -9.46 34.36
N ASN A 14 36.27 -8.61 33.47
CA ASN A 14 37.20 -8.86 32.36
C ASN A 14 36.59 -9.30 31.02
N ALA A 15 37.06 -8.86 29.84
CA ALA A 15 38.19 -7.99 29.49
C ALA A 15 38.24 -7.75 27.95
N ARG A 16 38.92 -6.65 27.57
CA ARG A 16 39.75 -6.43 26.36
C ARG A 16 39.12 -6.26 24.95
N LYS A 17 39.09 -4.99 24.51
CA LYS A 17 39.70 -4.33 23.29
C LYS A 17 40.53 -5.22 22.30
N PRO A 18 40.95 -4.74 21.10
CA PRO A 18 40.41 -3.74 20.14
C PRO A 18 40.49 -4.18 18.63
N SER A 19 39.97 -3.32 17.75
CA SER A 19 40.29 -3.07 16.32
C SER A 19 41.18 -4.02 15.49
N THR A 20 40.73 -4.39 14.29
CA THR A 20 41.60 -4.48 13.08
C THR A 20 40.83 -4.28 11.77
N CYS A 21 41.53 -3.60 10.87
CA CYS A 21 41.22 -3.22 9.49
C CYS A 21 41.06 -4.40 8.53
N ARG A 22 40.38 -4.12 7.40
CA ARG A 22 40.66 -4.54 6.00
C ARG A 22 39.32 -4.56 5.26
N SER A 23 39.20 -4.26 3.97
CA SER A 23 40.11 -3.82 2.91
C SER A 23 39.25 -3.85 1.65
N GLY A 24 39.48 -2.92 0.72
CA GLY A 24 39.24 -3.19 -0.70
C GLY A 24 38.12 -2.37 -1.35
N MET A 25 38.46 -1.14 -1.72
CA MET A 25 37.93 -0.54 -2.95
C MET A 25 38.40 -1.35 -4.16
N ASN A 26 37.50 -1.75 -5.06
CA ASN A 26 37.79 -2.08 -6.47
C ASN A 26 36.55 -1.66 -7.28
N LYS A 27 36.53 -0.50 -7.97
CA LYS A 27 37.06 -0.20 -9.31
C LYS A 27 36.58 -1.13 -10.43
N ARG A 28 35.87 -0.50 -11.38
CA ARG A 28 35.64 -0.85 -12.81
C ARG A 28 34.44 -1.76 -13.10
N ALA A 29 33.42 -1.21 -13.76
CA ALA A 29 33.29 -1.35 -15.21
C ALA A 29 32.17 -0.43 -15.72
N ALA A 30 32.49 0.35 -16.75
CA ALA A 30 31.53 1.12 -17.53
C ALA A 30 30.80 0.19 -18.51
N LEU A 31 29.53 0.49 -18.80
CA LEU A 31 28.96 0.17 -20.10
C LEU A 31 27.85 1.18 -20.43
N ALA A 32 28.13 2.01 -21.43
CA ALA A 32 27.17 2.90 -22.06
C ALA A 32 26.34 2.10 -23.08
N ILE A 33 25.03 2.32 -23.12
CA ILE A 33 24.18 1.91 -24.25
C ILE A 33 23.32 3.09 -24.67
N PHE A 34 23.63 3.58 -25.87
CA PHE A 34 22.84 4.49 -26.68
C PHE A 34 21.59 3.78 -27.20
N ILE A 35 20.41 4.40 -27.09
CA ILE A 35 19.30 4.14 -28.02
C ILE A 35 18.71 5.49 -28.46
N ALA A 36 18.73 5.68 -29.78
CA ALA A 36 18.22 6.84 -30.48
C ALA A 36 16.81 6.60 -31.03
N ALA A 37 16.07 7.72 -31.14
CA ALA A 37 15.00 8.03 -32.10
C ALA A 37 13.66 7.27 -32.01
N ALA A 38 12.57 8.02 -31.85
CA ALA A 38 11.71 8.35 -32.99
C ALA A 38 10.72 9.47 -32.60
N ALA A 39 10.64 10.48 -33.46
CA ALA A 39 9.81 11.66 -33.31
C ALA A 39 8.31 11.36 -33.55
N THR A 40 7.50 12.11 -32.83
CA THR A 40 6.03 12.27 -32.91
C THR A 40 5.47 12.32 -34.34
N PRO A 41 4.41 11.55 -34.66
CA PRO A 41 3.55 11.87 -35.78
C PRO A 41 2.64 13.06 -35.43
N ALA A 42 2.83 14.17 -36.14
CA ALA A 42 1.83 15.21 -36.28
C ALA A 42 0.65 14.67 -37.10
N LEU A 43 -0.54 14.63 -36.50
CA LEU A 43 -1.80 14.50 -37.25
C LEU A 43 -2.54 15.83 -37.20
N ALA A 44 -2.44 16.55 -38.31
CA ALA A 44 -3.38 17.58 -38.67
C ALA A 44 -4.68 16.90 -39.11
N GLN A 45 -5.83 17.26 -38.52
CA GLN A 45 -7.11 17.07 -39.19
C GLN A 45 -8.13 18.14 -38.77
N PHE A 46 -8.22 19.14 -39.63
CA PHE A 46 -9.48 19.67 -40.15
C PHE A 46 -10.46 20.31 -39.14
N GLY A 47 -10.24 21.60 -38.87
CA GLY A 47 -11.27 22.50 -38.38
C GLY A 47 -12.38 22.72 -39.41
N GLY A 48 -13.37 21.84 -39.41
CA GLY A 48 -14.59 21.99 -40.21
C GLY A 48 -15.59 22.90 -39.52
N ARG A 49 -15.73 24.13 -40.02
CA ARG A 49 -16.92 24.97 -39.76
C ARG A 49 -18.15 24.28 -40.36
N ARG A 50 -19.15 23.95 -39.54
CA ARG A 50 -20.54 23.76 -40.01
C ARG A 50 -21.47 24.66 -39.21
N ARG A 51 -21.89 25.69 -39.93
CA ARG A 51 -23.04 26.57 -39.72
C ARG A 51 -24.32 25.79 -40.05
N GLY A 52 -25.37 25.94 -39.23
CA GLY A 52 -26.75 25.66 -39.67
C GLY A 52 -27.63 24.87 -38.70
N GLY A 53 -28.52 25.58 -38.01
CA GLY A 53 -29.98 25.42 -38.07
C GLY A 53 -30.68 24.08 -37.74
N ASN A 54 -31.69 24.24 -36.87
CA ASN A 54 -33.05 23.67 -36.95
C ASN A 54 -33.43 22.49 -36.03
N THR A 55 -34.51 22.75 -35.26
CA THR A 55 -35.58 21.87 -34.76
C THR A 55 -35.28 20.44 -34.29
N GLY A 56 -35.60 20.24 -33.00
CA GLY A 56 -36.56 19.23 -32.53
C GLY A 56 -36.15 17.78 -32.72
N ASP A 57 -35.75 17.14 -31.63
CA ASP A 57 -36.25 15.81 -31.24
C ASP A 57 -35.86 15.49 -29.80
N ARG A 58 -36.82 14.91 -29.06
CA ARG A 58 -36.62 14.33 -27.74
C ARG A 58 -35.89 13.01 -27.91
N GLU A 59 -34.57 13.04 -27.87
CA GLU A 59 -33.73 11.84 -27.79
C GLU A 59 -33.13 11.74 -26.38
N SER A 60 -33.33 10.59 -25.75
CA SER A 60 -32.77 10.19 -24.46
C SER A 60 -31.30 10.58 -24.31
N ARG A 61 -31.02 11.56 -23.44
CA ARG A 61 -29.67 11.82 -22.96
C ARG A 61 -29.20 10.59 -22.16
N PRO A 62 -28.12 9.88 -22.55
CA PRO A 62 -27.40 9.10 -21.56
C PRO A 62 -26.92 10.09 -20.51
N ALA A 63 -27.23 9.80 -19.24
CA ALA A 63 -26.64 10.51 -18.12
C ALA A 63 -25.12 10.42 -18.28
N ASP A 64 -24.52 11.51 -18.73
CA ASP A 64 -23.08 11.70 -18.78
C ASP A 64 -22.56 11.43 -17.37
N LYS A 65 -21.85 10.32 -17.25
CA LYS A 65 -21.24 9.86 -16.01
C LYS A 65 -20.34 11.00 -15.56
N GLY A 66 -20.65 11.55 -14.38
CA GLY A 66 -19.90 12.65 -13.79
C GLY A 66 -18.41 12.46 -13.99
N GLY A 67 -17.80 13.48 -14.59
CA GLY A 67 -16.36 13.59 -14.78
C GLY A 67 -15.65 13.44 -13.44
N GLY A 68 -15.28 12.22 -13.11
CA GLY A 68 -14.19 11.95 -12.20
C GLY A 68 -12.94 11.84 -13.07
N GLU A 69 -11.97 12.73 -12.83
CA GLU A 69 -10.59 12.47 -13.26
C GLU A 69 -10.22 11.01 -12.95
N PRO A 70 -9.38 10.36 -13.78
CA PRO A 70 -8.92 9.01 -13.48
C PRO A 70 -8.27 9.03 -12.10
N ARG A 71 -8.99 8.53 -11.08
CA ARG A 71 -8.45 8.39 -9.74
C ARG A 71 -7.40 7.30 -9.83
N VAL A 72 -6.15 7.72 -9.96
CA VAL A 72 -4.99 6.83 -9.88
C VAL A 72 -5.17 6.01 -8.60
N ASN A 73 -5.18 4.69 -8.74
CA ASN A 73 -5.27 3.81 -7.58
C ASN A 73 -3.92 3.87 -6.86
N THR A 74 -3.80 4.80 -5.90
CA THR A 74 -2.55 5.09 -5.20
C THR A 74 -1.98 3.85 -4.52
N LEU A 75 -2.85 2.93 -4.08
CA LEU A 75 -2.43 1.64 -3.53
C LEU A 75 -1.63 0.82 -4.56
N GLU A 76 -2.14 0.68 -5.78
CA GLU A 76 -1.47 -0.12 -6.82
C GLU A 76 -0.14 0.51 -7.25
N VAL A 77 -0.07 1.83 -7.29
CA VAL A 77 1.20 2.55 -7.56
C VAL A 77 2.21 2.25 -6.47
N THR A 78 1.85 2.42 -5.19
CA THR A 78 2.78 2.18 -4.07
C THR A 78 3.17 0.70 -3.95
N VAL A 79 2.27 -0.22 -4.29
CA VAL A 79 2.57 -1.67 -4.36
C VAL A 79 3.62 -1.93 -5.44
N HIS A 80 3.43 -1.41 -6.66
CA HIS A 80 4.37 -1.59 -7.75
C HIS A 80 5.76 -1.01 -7.43
N GLU A 81 5.82 0.21 -6.91
CA GLU A 81 7.07 0.86 -6.52
C GLU A 81 7.82 0.04 -5.46
N LEU A 82 7.11 -0.48 -4.44
CA LEU A 82 7.76 -1.30 -3.41
C LEU A 82 8.25 -2.64 -3.97
N GLN A 83 7.50 -3.26 -4.89
CA GLN A 83 7.92 -4.52 -5.52
C GLN A 83 9.23 -4.34 -6.31
N GLU A 84 9.33 -3.27 -7.09
CA GLU A 84 10.54 -2.94 -7.86
C GLU A 84 11.75 -2.69 -6.95
N ASP A 85 11.55 -1.96 -5.85
CA ASP A 85 12.61 -1.66 -4.89
C ASP A 85 13.09 -2.90 -4.11
N LEU A 86 12.18 -3.82 -3.80
CA LEU A 86 12.52 -5.05 -3.07
C LEU A 86 13.32 -6.05 -3.90
N LYS A 87 13.22 -6.00 -5.24
CA LYS A 87 13.91 -6.93 -6.15
C LYS A 87 13.75 -8.38 -5.69
N LEU A 88 12.50 -8.80 -5.55
CA LEU A 88 12.14 -10.09 -4.97
C LEU A 88 12.70 -11.26 -5.80
N THR A 89 13.05 -12.33 -5.11
CA THR A 89 13.40 -13.60 -5.77
C THR A 89 12.13 -14.37 -6.14
N ALA A 90 12.25 -15.33 -7.07
CA ALA A 90 11.13 -16.18 -7.47
C ALA A 90 10.50 -16.96 -6.30
N GLU A 91 11.26 -17.23 -5.22
CA GLU A 91 10.76 -17.90 -4.01
C GLU A 91 9.98 -16.95 -3.08
N GLN A 92 10.28 -15.64 -3.15
CA GLN A 92 9.63 -14.60 -2.35
C GLN A 92 8.36 -14.07 -3.01
N GLU A 93 8.27 -14.12 -4.34
CA GLU A 93 7.15 -13.61 -5.13
C GLU A 93 5.77 -14.12 -4.67
N PRO A 94 5.58 -15.41 -4.34
CA PRO A 94 4.29 -15.90 -3.86
C PRO A 94 3.89 -15.30 -2.50
N LEU A 95 4.87 -15.03 -1.62
CA LEU A 95 4.62 -14.42 -0.31
C LEU A 95 4.26 -12.95 -0.44
N TRP A 96 4.90 -12.26 -1.38
CA TRP A 96 4.56 -10.89 -1.74
C TRP A 96 3.15 -10.79 -2.28
N GLN A 97 2.79 -11.65 -3.24
CA GLN A 97 1.44 -11.68 -3.80
C GLN A 97 0.39 -11.96 -2.73
N ALA A 98 0.63 -12.93 -1.84
CA ALA A 98 -0.28 -13.24 -0.74
C ALA A 98 -0.49 -12.05 0.22
N TYR A 99 0.56 -11.27 0.50
CA TYR A 99 0.47 -10.06 1.30
C TYR A 99 -0.36 -8.97 0.59
N VAL A 100 -0.03 -8.67 -0.67
CA VAL A 100 -0.69 -7.62 -1.45
C VAL A 100 -2.17 -7.95 -1.68
N ASP A 101 -2.51 -9.20 -1.97
CA ASP A 101 -3.90 -9.61 -2.19
C ASP A 101 -4.76 -9.41 -0.94
N LYS A 102 -4.21 -9.63 0.25
CA LYS A 102 -4.91 -9.35 1.50
C LYS A 102 -5.10 -7.84 1.74
N VAL A 103 -4.09 -7.01 1.40
CA VAL A 103 -4.21 -5.54 1.48
C VAL A 103 -5.28 -5.02 0.51
N ARG A 104 -5.30 -5.55 -0.72
CA ARG A 104 -6.32 -5.23 -1.73
C ARG A 104 -7.72 -5.68 -1.28
N ALA A 105 -7.84 -6.87 -0.69
CA ALA A 105 -9.10 -7.38 -0.16
C ALA A 105 -9.69 -6.43 0.89
N LEU A 106 -8.87 -6.00 1.85
CA LEU A 106 -9.28 -4.99 2.84
C LEU A 106 -9.73 -3.68 2.18
N GLY A 107 -8.99 -3.19 1.18
CA GLY A 107 -9.39 -1.99 0.43
C GLY A 107 -10.74 -2.14 -0.29
N ASN A 108 -11.00 -3.31 -0.86
CA ASN A 108 -12.27 -3.64 -1.52
C ASN A 108 -13.43 -3.73 -0.52
N ASP A 109 -13.21 -4.31 0.65
CA ASP A 109 -14.21 -4.41 1.71
C ASP A 109 -14.61 -3.02 2.21
N LEU A 110 -13.64 -2.14 2.49
CA LEU A 110 -13.90 -0.75 2.86
C LEU A 110 -14.61 0.04 1.75
N ALA A 111 -14.25 -0.19 0.48
CA ALA A 111 -14.95 0.42 -0.65
C ALA A 111 -16.42 -0.04 -0.74
N ARG A 112 -16.68 -1.32 -0.50
CA ARG A 112 -18.04 -1.89 -0.47
C ARG A 112 -18.87 -1.32 0.68
N GLU A 113 -18.28 -1.18 1.86
CA GLU A 113 -18.94 -0.59 3.03
C GLU A 113 -19.36 0.87 2.77
N ARG A 114 -18.45 1.69 2.22
CA ARG A 114 -18.74 3.08 1.83
C ARG A 114 -19.83 3.20 0.77
N GLY A 115 -19.85 2.28 -0.18
CA GLY A 115 -20.86 2.24 -1.25
C GLY A 115 -22.24 1.76 -0.79
N ARG A 116 -22.34 1.17 0.41
CA ARG A 116 -23.60 0.64 0.94
C ARG A 116 -24.47 1.79 1.42
N ARG A 117 -25.56 2.04 0.71
CA ARG A 117 -26.57 3.02 1.14
C ARG A 117 -27.14 2.58 2.50
N PRO A 118 -27.27 3.48 3.50
CA PRO A 118 -27.90 3.12 4.75
C PRO A 118 -29.33 2.68 4.45
N ALA A 119 -29.60 1.39 4.64
CA ALA A 119 -30.97 0.89 4.67
C ALA A 119 -31.73 1.64 5.78
N GLN A 120 -33.04 1.81 5.61
CA GLN A 120 -33.94 2.24 6.68
C GLN A 120 -33.90 1.16 7.77
N ALA A 121 -32.98 1.31 8.70
CA ALA A 121 -32.68 0.35 9.74
C ALA A 121 -32.83 1.05 11.08
N SER A 122 -33.19 0.30 12.11
CA SER A 122 -33.22 0.83 13.48
C SER A 122 -31.82 1.24 13.93
N VAL A 123 -31.75 2.08 14.97
CA VAL A 123 -30.47 2.48 15.59
C VAL A 123 -29.71 1.25 16.10
N GLU A 124 -30.40 0.27 16.69
CA GLU A 124 -29.81 -1.00 17.14
C GLU A 124 -29.14 -1.75 15.98
N GLN A 125 -29.85 -1.93 14.87
CA GLN A 125 -29.30 -2.56 13.67
C GLN A 125 -28.14 -1.77 13.05
N GLN A 126 -28.09 -0.45 13.25
CA GLN A 126 -26.96 0.35 12.82
C GLN A 126 -25.74 0.14 13.72
N ILE A 127 -25.93 0.05 15.03
CA ILE A 127 -24.86 -0.26 15.99
C ILE A 127 -24.27 -1.63 15.70
N ASP A 128 -25.11 -2.66 15.54
CA ASP A 128 -24.66 -4.03 15.24
C ASP A 128 -23.82 -4.07 13.96
N ARG A 129 -24.26 -3.38 12.91
CA ARG A 129 -23.51 -3.29 11.64
C ARG A 129 -22.15 -2.62 11.80
N ILE A 130 -22.04 -1.57 12.63
CA ILE A 130 -20.76 -0.91 12.89
C ILE A 130 -19.81 -1.86 13.62
N VAL A 131 -20.31 -2.58 14.62
CA VAL A 131 -19.53 -3.55 15.40
C VAL A 131 -19.05 -4.70 14.51
N ASP A 132 -19.93 -5.24 13.67
CA ASP A 132 -19.58 -6.33 12.76
C ASP A 132 -18.57 -5.91 11.70
N ALA A 133 -18.71 -4.71 11.13
CA ALA A 133 -17.72 -4.13 10.22
C ALA A 133 -16.34 -3.98 10.90
N ALA A 134 -16.31 -3.48 12.14
CA ALA A 134 -15.07 -3.35 12.89
C ALA A 134 -14.40 -4.71 13.17
N ARG A 135 -15.18 -5.75 13.49
CA ARG A 135 -14.67 -7.12 13.68
C ARG A 135 -14.08 -7.68 12.39
N ASN A 136 -14.79 -7.55 11.27
CA ASN A 136 -14.31 -8.03 9.97
C ASN A 136 -13.00 -7.34 9.58
N ARG A 137 -12.90 -6.01 9.80
CA ARG A 137 -11.67 -5.24 9.57
C ARG A 137 -10.52 -5.69 10.46
N LEU A 138 -10.78 -6.02 11.73
CA LEU A 138 -9.76 -6.56 12.63
C LEU A 138 -9.22 -7.89 12.09
N THR A 139 -10.10 -8.83 11.73
CA THR A 139 -9.71 -10.12 11.15
C THR A 139 -8.86 -9.92 9.89
N ALA A 140 -9.25 -9.01 9.00
CA ALA A 140 -8.48 -8.70 7.80
C ALA A 140 -7.08 -8.14 8.12
N LEU A 141 -6.95 -7.32 9.15
CA LEU A 141 -5.66 -6.77 9.58
C LEU A 141 -4.76 -7.84 10.20
N GLU A 142 -5.31 -8.78 10.97
CA GLU A 142 -4.56 -9.93 11.51
C GLU A 142 -4.01 -10.80 10.39
N ASP A 143 -4.85 -11.08 9.38
CA ASP A 143 -4.49 -11.82 8.18
C ASP A 143 -3.35 -11.14 7.39
N ILE A 144 -3.45 -9.82 7.18
CA ILE A 144 -2.40 -9.03 6.53
C ILE A 144 -1.12 -9.07 7.36
N ALA A 145 -1.22 -8.90 8.68
CA ALA A 145 -0.06 -8.92 9.57
C ALA A 145 0.65 -10.28 9.54
N GLN A 146 -0.09 -11.39 9.48
CA GLN A 146 0.48 -12.72 9.35
C GLN A 146 1.22 -12.89 8.01
N ALA A 147 0.61 -12.48 6.90
CA ALA A 147 1.25 -12.54 5.58
C ALA A 147 2.49 -11.64 5.50
N ALA A 148 2.42 -10.43 6.04
CA ALA A 148 3.54 -9.49 6.10
C ALA A 148 4.72 -10.08 6.88
N LYS A 149 4.47 -10.69 8.05
CA LYS A 149 5.50 -11.34 8.86
C LYS A 149 6.13 -12.53 8.12
N ALA A 150 5.32 -13.34 7.42
CA ALA A 150 5.81 -14.46 6.64
C ALA A 150 6.71 -14.02 5.49
N LEU A 151 6.34 -12.96 4.77
CA LEU A 151 7.18 -12.33 3.76
C LEU A 151 8.48 -11.79 4.37
N TYR A 152 8.37 -10.99 5.43
CA TYR A 152 9.52 -10.33 6.06
C TYR A 152 10.59 -11.32 6.57
N ALA A 153 10.15 -12.45 7.11
CA ALA A 153 11.04 -13.53 7.55
C ALA A 153 11.84 -14.18 6.41
N LYS A 154 11.43 -14.00 5.15
CA LYS A 154 12.11 -14.53 3.96
C LYS A 154 12.91 -13.47 3.19
N LEU A 155 12.79 -12.20 3.56
CA LEU A 155 13.57 -11.11 2.98
C LEU A 155 15.03 -11.17 3.44
N LEU A 156 15.93 -10.80 2.54
CA LEU A 156 17.34 -10.55 2.85
C LEU A 156 17.48 -9.26 3.68
N PRO A 157 18.56 -9.09 4.46
CA PRO A 157 18.75 -7.87 5.27
C PRO A 157 18.67 -6.56 4.47
N GLU A 158 19.22 -6.54 3.25
CA GLU A 158 19.14 -5.38 2.37
C GLU A 158 17.70 -5.08 1.94
N GLN A 159 16.89 -6.11 1.68
CA GLN A 159 15.48 -5.97 1.33
C GLN A 159 14.64 -5.54 2.54
N GLN A 160 14.94 -6.05 3.74
CA GLN A 160 14.26 -5.67 4.98
C GLN A 160 14.39 -4.17 5.24
N SER A 161 15.60 -3.61 5.05
CA SER A 161 15.82 -2.16 5.21
C SER A 161 14.96 -1.31 4.27
N ALA A 162 14.67 -1.80 3.05
CA ALA A 162 13.77 -1.12 2.11
C ALA A 162 12.29 -1.32 2.47
N ALA A 163 11.96 -2.48 3.04
CA ALA A 163 10.61 -2.89 3.41
C ALA A 163 10.09 -2.17 4.68
N ASP A 164 10.95 -1.98 5.68
CA ASP A 164 10.61 -1.46 7.02
C ASP A 164 9.72 -0.20 7.01
N PRO A 165 10.08 0.88 6.30
CA PRO A 165 9.26 2.09 6.31
C PRO A 165 7.97 1.95 5.49
N ARG A 166 7.81 0.90 4.67
CA ARG A 166 6.76 0.83 3.64
C ARG A 166 5.73 -0.26 3.86
N LEU A 167 6.09 -1.43 4.39
CA LEU A 167 5.14 -2.52 4.62
C LEU A 167 3.99 -2.09 5.54
N ALA A 168 4.31 -1.50 6.70
CA ALA A 168 3.27 -1.03 7.63
C ALA A 168 2.40 0.08 7.01
N ASN A 169 2.99 0.96 6.18
CA ASN A 169 2.27 2.03 5.51
C ASN A 169 1.29 1.48 4.46
N LEU A 170 1.67 0.45 3.71
CA LEU A 170 0.76 -0.22 2.77
C LEU A 170 -0.46 -0.83 3.48
N MET A 171 -0.29 -1.41 4.65
CA MET A 171 -1.40 -1.92 5.47
C MET A 171 -2.32 -0.78 5.96
N ALA A 172 -1.77 0.38 6.33
CA ALA A 172 -2.53 1.51 6.83
C ALA A 172 -3.22 2.34 5.71
N MET A 173 -2.75 2.24 4.47
CA MET A 173 -3.21 3.09 3.38
C MET A 173 -4.72 2.94 3.06
N PRO A 174 -5.29 1.71 2.94
CA PRO A 174 -6.74 1.57 2.72
C PRO A 174 -7.56 2.15 3.87
N LEU A 175 -7.05 2.05 5.09
CA LEU A 175 -7.70 2.56 6.31
C LEU A 175 -7.79 4.08 6.31
N ALA A 176 -6.74 4.76 5.86
CA ALA A 176 -6.70 6.22 5.77
C ALA A 176 -7.66 6.77 4.71
N GLN A 177 -7.95 6.00 3.66
CA GLN A 177 -8.92 6.37 2.62
C GLN A 177 -10.37 6.27 3.07
N ASP A 178 -10.63 5.49 4.12
CA ASP A 178 -11.95 5.28 4.72
C ASP A 178 -12.26 6.30 5.82
N ALA A 179 -11.25 7.00 6.35
CA ALA A 179 -11.46 8.05 7.32
C ALA A 179 -12.33 9.18 6.71
N PRO A 180 -13.35 9.68 7.45
CA PRO A 180 -14.12 10.83 7.01
C PRO A 180 -13.16 12.02 6.92
N ARG A 181 -12.83 12.43 5.68
CA ARG A 181 -12.09 13.67 5.46
C ARG A 181 -13.00 14.80 5.91
N GLY A 182 -12.79 15.30 7.11
CA GLY A 182 -13.43 16.53 7.58
C GLY A 182 -13.20 17.60 6.52
N ARG A 183 -14.28 18.18 5.98
CA ARG A 183 -14.13 19.45 5.26
C ARG A 183 -13.56 20.43 6.29
N PRO A 184 -12.45 21.12 6.00
CA PRO A 184 -12.21 22.36 6.70
C PRO A 184 -13.37 23.29 6.30
N ASP A 185 -14.26 23.56 7.25
CA ASP A 185 -15.26 24.62 7.10
C ASP A 185 -14.50 25.90 6.74
N ARG A 186 -14.79 26.44 5.56
CA ARG A 186 -14.33 27.75 5.08
C ARG A 186 -15.53 28.67 5.00
#